data_AF-A0A931EEQ5-F1
#
_entry.id   AF-A0A931EEQ5-F1
#
_cell.length_a   1.000
_cell.length_b   1.000
_cell.length_c   1.000
_cell.angle_alpha   90.00
_cell.angle_beta   90.00
_cell.angle_gamma   90.00
#
_symmetry.space_group_name_H-M   'P 1'
#
loop_
_entity.id
_entity.type
_entity.pdbx_description
1 polymer ?
#
loop_
_entity_poly.entity_id
_entity_poly.type
_entity_poly.pdbx_seq_one_letter_code
_entity_poly.pdbx_strand_id
1 'polypeptide(L)'
;MAAKVASLGDIDHDILGLLQAHRVLTTPQLIALIGRPERTIDYRLTRLRNHSLVERTRPYAASGSAPFYWWLTRAAARIVEGTSPAPGKGTPNPLFLRHTAAIAGLYVALGDVGPSVGLHRTRWHRDEDGWEDWSSYQGTGRLRPDAYAELQLDLDGTAGVAGAFFEIDFATMDQARLRAKAARHRRYCRETIWWDRHPCCPALLLVTTSEARVNRFLAGVEKDRPRPSGYERENAAHYDELVAACAAVASPEEAVAAPMWRSAVGDAPMTLSALLAPEVRQYRRVVARVETARRQQAERRRHSLVHGLDRDWQALAQRIGDDEAAAVIRYLFDGPLHTSNAREQWGLDHLELVEATLEWWGTAKTEASGTPPDVLLAAWRRLYRECWIAQADWLLGEHESVRLADPRLCRPAAALAAGALVDDRALRPNSPVDGRVAIDEAMAEHEGRRSAARAARLRALPRHRRLRTDHAELDADYDAGHLLVCPSCALPRNDDQPAGRRIPTPTCRCCGGVLVPLVEAPELPPPLEESLRRIAARRTELQSRR
;
A
#
# COMPACT_ATOMS: atom_id res chain seq x y z
N MET A 1 -57.01 24.64 7.35
CA MET A 1 -56.05 23.51 7.33
C MET A 1 -55.01 23.63 8.44
N ALA A 2 -54.42 24.81 8.66
CA ALA A 2 -53.43 25.08 9.72
C ALA A 2 -53.87 24.66 11.15
N ALA A 3 -55.10 24.98 11.56
CA ALA A 3 -55.61 24.59 12.89
C ALA A 3 -55.84 23.07 13.09
N LYS A 4 -55.96 22.27 12.01
CA LYS A 4 -56.13 20.81 12.09
C LYS A 4 -54.80 20.08 12.29
N VAL A 5 -53.71 20.63 11.72
CA VAL A 5 -52.35 20.08 11.80
C VAL A 5 -51.74 20.31 13.19
N ALA A 6 -52.08 21.40 13.87
CA ALA A 6 -51.62 21.72 15.22
C ALA A 6 -52.07 20.73 16.32
N SER A 7 -52.88 19.72 16.00
CA SER A 7 -53.37 18.70 16.95
C SER A 7 -52.78 17.31 16.75
N LEU A 8 -51.88 17.11 15.77
CA LEU A 8 -51.21 15.84 15.53
C LEU A 8 -50.18 15.59 16.65
N GLY A 9 -50.19 14.39 17.22
CA GLY A 9 -49.14 13.98 18.16
C GLY A 9 -47.98 13.29 17.45
N ASP A 10 -46.93 12.98 18.19
CA ASP A 10 -45.72 12.34 17.64
C ASP A 10 -46.03 11.05 16.87
N ILE A 11 -46.85 10.17 17.44
CA ILE A 11 -47.29 8.92 16.77
C ILE A 11 -48.03 9.20 15.46
N ASP A 12 -48.80 10.29 15.39
CA ASP A 12 -49.51 10.65 14.16
C ASP A 12 -48.49 11.07 13.08
N HIS A 13 -47.45 11.82 13.46
CA HIS A 13 -46.34 12.17 12.56
C HIS A 13 -45.54 10.94 12.13
N ASP A 14 -45.25 10.01 13.05
CA ASP A 14 -44.55 8.75 12.74
C ASP A 14 -45.33 7.93 11.70
N ILE A 15 -46.65 7.77 11.88
CA ILE A 15 -47.51 7.06 10.91
C ILE A 15 -47.42 7.73 9.53
N LEU A 16 -47.50 9.06 9.48
CA LEU A 16 -47.46 9.78 8.20
C LEU A 16 -46.09 9.67 7.52
N GLY A 17 -45.00 9.76 8.28
CA GLY A 17 -43.64 9.56 7.78
C GLY A 17 -43.40 8.14 7.27
N LEU A 18 -43.87 7.12 7.98
CA LEU A 18 -43.80 5.72 7.53
C LEU A 18 -44.61 5.50 6.25
N LEU A 19 -45.82 6.07 6.14
CA LEU A 19 -46.63 5.99 4.93
C LEU A 19 -46.05 6.80 3.76
N GLN A 20 -45.27 7.84 4.02
CA GLN A 20 -44.47 8.52 2.99
C GLN A 20 -43.38 7.59 2.47
N ALA A 21 -42.54 7.06 3.37
CA ALA A 21 -41.40 6.22 3.02
C ALA A 21 -41.82 4.92 2.32
N HIS A 22 -42.89 4.28 2.80
CA HIS A 22 -43.35 3.00 2.29
C HIS A 22 -44.54 3.09 1.33
N ARG A 23 -45.10 4.28 1.11
CA ARG A 23 -46.26 4.59 0.24
C ARG A 23 -47.58 3.92 0.66
N VAL A 24 -47.54 2.64 1.01
CA VAL A 24 -48.66 1.81 1.47
C VAL A 24 -48.14 0.90 2.58
N LEU A 25 -48.87 0.86 3.71
CA LEU A 25 -48.62 -0.07 4.81
C LEU A 25 -49.91 -0.75 5.24
N THR A 26 -49.80 -1.97 5.72
CA THR A 26 -50.91 -2.68 6.36
C THR A 26 -51.00 -2.35 7.85
N THR A 27 -52.17 -2.57 8.48
CA THR A 27 -52.30 -2.39 9.93
C THR A 27 -51.23 -3.19 10.73
N PRO A 28 -50.98 -4.49 10.47
CA PRO A 28 -49.93 -5.23 11.17
C PRO A 28 -48.53 -4.65 10.99
N GLN A 29 -48.20 -4.17 9.80
CA GLN A 29 -46.89 -3.54 9.54
C GLN A 29 -46.73 -2.23 10.32
N LEU A 30 -47.78 -1.40 10.41
CA LEU A 30 -47.74 -0.19 11.23
C LEU A 30 -47.59 -0.51 12.72
N ILE A 31 -48.22 -1.59 13.20
CA ILE A 31 -48.07 -2.06 14.58
C ILE A 31 -46.61 -2.46 14.85
N ALA A 32 -46.01 -3.25 13.96
CA ALA A 32 -44.62 -3.68 14.05
C ALA A 32 -43.65 -2.49 14.05
N LEU A 33 -43.80 -1.59 13.08
CA LEU A 33 -42.89 -0.45 12.89
C LEU A 33 -42.95 0.59 14.00
N ILE A 34 -44.13 0.83 14.57
CA ILE A 34 -44.32 1.86 15.60
C ILE A 34 -44.09 1.26 17.00
N GLY A 35 -44.16 -0.07 17.15
CA GLY A 35 -43.92 -0.76 18.43
C GLY A 35 -44.97 -0.40 19.50
N ARG A 36 -46.23 -0.18 19.08
CA ARG A 36 -47.34 0.17 19.98
C ARG A 36 -48.48 -0.84 19.89
N PRO A 37 -49.28 -1.01 20.96
CA PRO A 37 -50.42 -1.92 20.94
C PRO A 37 -51.40 -1.60 19.80
N GLU A 38 -51.98 -2.64 19.20
CA GLU A 38 -52.95 -2.55 18.10
C GLU A 38 -54.04 -1.50 18.34
N ARG A 39 -54.65 -1.50 19.53
CA ARG A 39 -55.71 -0.55 19.91
C ARG A 39 -55.27 0.91 19.78
N THR A 40 -54.02 1.22 20.08
CA THR A 40 -53.46 2.58 19.95
C THR A 40 -53.32 2.96 18.48
N ILE A 41 -52.78 2.05 17.66
CA ILE A 41 -52.59 2.27 16.22
C ILE A 41 -53.93 2.42 15.51
N ASP A 42 -54.91 1.57 15.81
CA ASP A 42 -56.26 1.66 15.24
C ASP A 42 -56.97 2.97 15.59
N TYR A 43 -56.85 3.43 16.85
CA TYR A 43 -57.38 4.72 17.28
C TYR A 43 -56.74 5.87 16.49
N ARG A 44 -55.41 5.87 16.36
CA ARG A 44 -54.65 6.90 15.64
C ARG A 44 -54.97 6.91 14.14
N LEU A 45 -55.02 5.75 13.50
CA LEU A 45 -55.38 5.62 12.09
C LEU A 45 -56.83 6.06 11.81
N THR A 46 -57.76 5.73 12.70
CA THR A 46 -59.15 6.19 12.60
C THR A 46 -59.23 7.71 12.71
N ARG A 47 -58.49 8.30 13.65
CA ARG A 47 -58.38 9.75 13.82
C ARG A 47 -57.77 10.43 12.59
N LEU A 48 -56.64 9.94 12.08
CA LEU A 48 -56.00 10.45 10.86
C LEU A 48 -56.92 10.37 9.64
N ARG A 49 -57.72 9.29 9.54
CA ARG A 49 -58.72 9.13 8.48
C ARG A 49 -59.89 10.11 8.63
N ASN A 50 -60.38 10.34 9.85
CA ASN A 50 -61.41 11.36 10.11
C ASN A 50 -60.92 12.78 9.79
N HIS A 51 -59.61 13.01 9.85
CA HIS A 51 -58.97 14.25 9.36
C HIS A 51 -58.65 14.25 7.86
N SER A 52 -59.01 13.20 7.13
CA SER A 52 -58.75 13.01 5.69
C SER A 52 -57.25 13.04 5.34
N LEU A 53 -56.40 12.63 6.27
CA LEU A 53 -54.94 12.56 6.07
C LEU A 53 -54.50 11.21 5.50
N VAL A 54 -55.19 10.13 5.89
CA VAL A 54 -54.96 8.79 5.34
C VAL A 54 -56.26 8.22 4.79
N GLU A 55 -56.15 7.30 3.85
CA GLU A 55 -57.26 6.46 3.41
C GLU A 55 -56.92 4.98 3.51
N ARG A 56 -57.95 4.14 3.44
CA ARG A 56 -57.79 2.69 3.53
C ARG A 56 -58.71 1.89 2.62
N THR A 57 -58.29 0.68 2.28
CA THR A 57 -59.12 -0.31 1.62
C THR A 57 -58.77 -1.74 2.04
N ARG A 58 -59.67 -2.69 1.75
CA ARG A 58 -59.48 -4.14 1.86
C ARG A 58 -59.80 -4.77 0.51
N PRO A 59 -58.87 -4.73 -0.44
CA PRO A 59 -59.18 -5.08 -1.83
C PRO A 59 -59.45 -6.59 -2.04
N TYR A 60 -59.08 -7.45 -1.09
CA TYR A 60 -59.16 -8.92 -1.23
C TYR A 60 -60.15 -9.60 -0.29
N ALA A 61 -60.98 -8.84 0.43
CA ALA A 61 -62.03 -9.40 1.28
C ALA A 61 -63.20 -8.42 1.47
N ALA A 62 -64.43 -8.87 1.17
CA ALA A 62 -65.65 -8.13 1.51
C ALA A 62 -66.06 -8.30 3.00
N SER A 63 -65.58 -9.36 3.65
CA SER A 63 -65.69 -9.64 5.10
C SER A 63 -64.52 -10.54 5.56
N GLY A 64 -64.18 -10.55 6.85
CA GLY A 64 -63.12 -11.39 7.44
C GLY A 64 -61.82 -10.67 7.86
N SER A 65 -60.75 -11.46 8.05
CA SER A 65 -59.47 -11.09 8.72
C SER A 65 -58.42 -10.42 7.82
N ALA A 66 -58.74 -10.09 6.56
CA ALA A 66 -57.77 -9.42 5.68
C ALA A 66 -57.39 -8.03 6.21
N PRO A 67 -56.10 -7.66 6.24
CA PRO A 67 -55.66 -6.40 6.83
C PRO A 67 -56.12 -5.20 5.99
N PHE A 68 -56.31 -4.06 6.65
CA PHE A 68 -56.46 -2.78 5.94
C PHE A 68 -55.12 -2.36 5.34
N TYR A 69 -55.15 -1.92 4.08
CA TYR A 69 -54.06 -1.21 3.43
C TYR A 69 -54.29 0.27 3.60
N TRP A 70 -53.29 1.00 4.07
CA TRP A 70 -53.33 2.43 4.37
C TRP A 70 -52.38 3.20 3.46
N TRP A 71 -52.77 4.39 3.03
CA TRP A 71 -51.92 5.29 2.25
C TRP A 71 -52.21 6.76 2.55
N LEU A 72 -51.25 7.63 2.23
CA LEU A 72 -51.42 9.08 2.34
C LEU A 72 -52.43 9.61 1.33
N THR A 73 -53.35 10.46 1.77
CA THR A 73 -54.13 11.30 0.85
C THR A 73 -53.24 12.42 0.29
N ARG A 74 -53.72 13.11 -0.74
CA ARG A 74 -53.02 14.31 -1.27
C ARG A 74 -52.81 15.39 -0.20
N ALA A 75 -53.72 15.50 0.77
CA ALA A 75 -53.61 16.49 1.84
C ALA A 75 -52.44 16.17 2.78
N ALA A 76 -52.31 14.92 3.21
CA ALA A 76 -51.18 14.51 4.06
C ALA A 76 -49.86 14.46 3.30
N ALA A 77 -49.86 14.02 2.04
CA ALA A 77 -48.66 14.01 1.21
C ALA A 77 -48.02 15.41 1.13
N ARG A 78 -48.81 16.49 1.08
CA ARG A 78 -48.27 17.87 1.14
C ARG A 78 -47.68 18.25 2.50
N ILE A 79 -48.17 17.66 3.60
CA ILE A 79 -47.68 17.96 4.95
C ILE A 79 -46.30 17.34 5.17
N VAL A 80 -46.07 16.14 4.63
CA VAL A 80 -44.79 15.41 4.77
C VAL A 80 -43.92 15.51 3.52
N GLU A 81 -44.23 16.42 2.59
CA GLU A 81 -43.49 16.59 1.31
C GLU A 81 -43.34 15.27 0.50
N GLY A 82 -44.35 14.40 0.60
CA GLY A 82 -44.42 13.11 -0.06
C GLY A 82 -45.34 13.07 -1.29
N THR A 83 -45.56 11.86 -1.79
CA THR A 83 -46.45 11.58 -2.92
C THR A 83 -47.61 10.68 -2.50
N SER A 84 -48.84 11.02 -2.89
CA SER A 84 -50.01 10.16 -2.66
C SER A 84 -50.15 9.13 -3.77
N PRO A 85 -50.31 7.82 -3.45
CA PRO A 85 -50.50 6.77 -4.45
C PRO A 85 -51.77 6.90 -5.31
N ALA A 86 -52.77 7.63 -4.81
CA ALA A 86 -53.96 7.99 -5.57
C ALA A 86 -54.28 9.47 -5.30
N PRO A 87 -53.79 10.40 -6.15
CA PRO A 87 -54.07 11.82 -6.00
C PRO A 87 -55.56 12.11 -6.31
N GLY A 88 -56.47 11.90 -5.36
CA GLY A 88 -57.91 12.12 -5.49
C GLY A 88 -58.74 11.35 -4.45
N LYS A 89 -60.04 11.12 -4.73
CA LYS A 89 -60.91 10.18 -3.97
C LYS A 89 -60.88 8.74 -4.51
N GLY A 90 -60.01 8.46 -5.49
CA GLY A 90 -59.88 7.13 -6.09
C GLY A 90 -59.15 6.16 -5.16
N THR A 91 -59.58 4.90 -5.16
CA THR A 91 -58.83 3.82 -4.50
C THR A 91 -57.70 3.35 -5.42
N PRO A 92 -56.45 3.21 -4.95
CA PRO A 92 -55.35 2.68 -5.76
C PRO A 92 -55.65 1.27 -6.30
N ASN A 93 -55.01 0.90 -7.41
CA ASN A 93 -55.14 -0.45 -7.98
C ASN A 93 -54.77 -1.51 -6.91
N PRO A 94 -55.61 -2.55 -6.68
CA PRO A 94 -55.32 -3.65 -5.77
C PRO A 94 -53.91 -4.27 -5.92
N LEU A 95 -53.47 -4.52 -7.15
CA LEU A 95 -52.14 -5.08 -7.40
C LEU A 95 -51.02 -4.13 -6.97
N PHE A 96 -51.19 -2.82 -7.20
CA PHE A 96 -50.24 -1.82 -6.71
C PHE A 96 -50.17 -1.83 -5.18
N LEU A 97 -51.31 -1.92 -4.49
CA LEU A 97 -51.37 -1.97 -3.02
C LEU A 97 -50.65 -3.21 -2.49
N ARG A 98 -50.91 -4.38 -3.10
CA ARG A 98 -50.28 -5.65 -2.72
C ARG A 98 -48.77 -5.64 -2.93
N HIS A 99 -48.32 -5.18 -4.09
CA HIS A 99 -46.89 -5.07 -4.43
C HIS A 99 -46.16 -4.10 -3.50
N THR A 100 -46.68 -2.88 -3.34
CA THR A 100 -46.11 -1.86 -2.44
C THR A 100 -46.02 -2.35 -0.99
N ALA A 101 -47.08 -2.97 -0.49
CA ALA A 101 -47.09 -3.50 0.87
C ALA A 101 -46.16 -4.71 1.06
N ALA A 102 -45.88 -5.49 0.01
CA ALA A 102 -44.92 -6.58 0.08
C ALA A 102 -43.47 -6.08 0.16
N ILE A 103 -43.13 -4.99 -0.54
CA ILE A 103 -41.83 -4.31 -0.39
C ILE A 103 -41.66 -3.84 1.07
N ALA A 104 -42.69 -3.22 1.64
CA ALA A 104 -42.68 -2.82 3.04
C ALA A 104 -42.66 -4.03 4.01
N GLY A 105 -43.32 -5.12 3.64
CA GLY A 105 -43.29 -6.37 4.40
C GLY A 105 -41.88 -6.95 4.48
N LEU A 106 -41.13 -6.93 3.38
CA LEU A 106 -39.72 -7.32 3.39
C LEU A 106 -38.88 -6.41 4.29
N TYR A 107 -39.11 -5.09 4.25
CA TYR A 107 -38.46 -4.16 5.18
C TYR A 107 -38.72 -4.56 6.63
N VAL A 108 -39.98 -4.77 7.01
CA VAL A 108 -40.36 -5.19 8.37
C VAL A 108 -39.71 -6.53 8.74
N ALA A 109 -39.82 -7.54 7.88
CA ALA A 109 -39.25 -8.87 8.11
C ALA A 109 -37.73 -8.83 8.33
N LEU A 110 -37.00 -8.02 7.56
CA LEU A 110 -35.55 -7.84 7.77
C LEU A 110 -35.21 -7.18 9.11
N GLY A 111 -36.10 -6.36 9.67
CA GLY A 111 -35.94 -5.71 10.97
C GLY A 111 -36.30 -6.63 12.14
N ASP A 112 -37.45 -7.29 12.05
CA ASP A 112 -38.02 -8.06 13.15
C ASP A 112 -37.49 -9.50 13.19
N VAL A 113 -37.36 -10.13 12.02
CA VAL A 113 -36.99 -11.55 11.90
C VAL A 113 -35.51 -11.71 11.56
N GLY A 114 -34.94 -10.80 10.76
CA GLY A 114 -33.53 -10.81 10.37
C GLY A 114 -32.55 -11.10 11.51
N PRO A 115 -32.65 -10.40 12.66
CA PRO A 115 -31.73 -10.62 13.79
C PRO A 115 -31.72 -12.07 14.28
N SER A 116 -32.85 -12.78 14.22
CA SER A 116 -32.93 -14.18 14.66
C SER A 116 -32.12 -15.15 13.79
N VAL A 117 -31.78 -14.74 12.55
CA VAL A 117 -30.98 -15.50 11.59
C VAL A 117 -29.63 -14.84 11.29
N GLY A 118 -29.17 -13.96 12.17
CA GLY A 118 -27.86 -13.30 12.09
C GLY A 118 -27.77 -12.23 11.00
N LEU A 119 -28.91 -11.66 10.58
CA LEU A 119 -28.98 -10.57 9.61
C LEU A 119 -29.43 -9.28 10.29
N HIS A 120 -28.65 -8.22 10.15
CA HIS A 120 -29.02 -6.89 10.63
C HIS A 120 -29.09 -5.92 9.46
N ARG A 121 -30.27 -5.38 9.17
CA ARG A 121 -30.45 -4.37 8.14
C ARG A 121 -29.85 -3.03 8.59
N THR A 122 -28.77 -2.61 7.95
CA THR A 122 -28.09 -1.33 8.25
C THR A 122 -28.55 -0.21 7.33
N ARG A 123 -29.00 -0.53 6.12
CA ARG A 123 -29.50 0.45 5.14
C ARG A 123 -30.69 -0.10 4.36
N TRP A 124 -31.57 0.81 3.96
CA TRP A 124 -32.70 0.51 3.10
C TRP A 124 -33.01 1.70 2.20
N HIS A 125 -33.06 1.46 0.90
CA HIS A 125 -33.49 2.41 -0.11
C HIS A 125 -34.61 1.78 -0.93
N ARG A 126 -35.58 2.58 -1.34
CA ARG A 126 -36.76 2.10 -2.05
C ARG A 126 -37.04 2.95 -3.26
N ASP A 127 -37.62 2.33 -4.30
CA ASP A 127 -38.02 3.00 -5.53
C ASP A 127 -36.85 3.89 -6.02
N GLU A 128 -37.10 5.17 -6.33
CA GLU A 128 -36.14 6.13 -6.87
C GLU A 128 -34.87 6.31 -6.01
N ASP A 129 -34.96 6.13 -4.70
CA ASP A 129 -33.79 6.22 -3.79
C ASP A 129 -32.83 5.04 -3.98
N GLY A 130 -33.32 3.90 -4.47
CA GLY A 130 -32.54 2.72 -4.79
C GLY A 130 -32.17 2.61 -6.27
N TRP A 131 -32.56 3.58 -7.11
CA TRP A 131 -32.25 3.55 -8.54
C TRP A 131 -30.84 4.03 -8.81
N GLU A 132 -30.21 3.41 -9.81
CA GLU A 132 -28.83 3.74 -10.15
C GLU A 132 -28.64 3.93 -11.64
N ASP A 133 -28.06 5.07 -11.99
CA ASP A 133 -27.59 5.38 -13.33
C ASP A 133 -26.07 5.21 -13.40
N TRP A 134 -25.58 4.81 -14.57
CA TRP A 134 -24.16 4.82 -14.88
C TRP A 134 -23.87 5.06 -16.37
N SER A 135 -22.67 5.55 -16.62
CA SER A 135 -22.05 5.63 -17.94
C SER A 135 -20.71 4.90 -17.89
N SER A 136 -20.43 4.09 -18.90
CA SER A 136 -19.14 3.43 -19.09
C SER A 136 -18.71 3.52 -20.56
N TYR A 137 -17.50 3.05 -20.85
CA TYR A 137 -17.01 2.93 -22.22
C TYR A 137 -17.89 2.01 -23.09
N GLN A 138 -18.69 1.12 -22.49
CA GLN A 138 -19.64 0.24 -23.17
C GLN A 138 -21.03 0.87 -23.34
N GLY A 139 -21.23 2.13 -22.91
CA GLY A 139 -22.47 2.89 -23.00
C GLY A 139 -23.12 3.17 -21.65
N THR A 140 -24.35 3.68 -21.65
CA THR A 140 -25.11 4.00 -20.43
C THR A 140 -25.96 2.83 -19.95
N GLY A 141 -26.33 2.86 -18.68
CA GLY A 141 -27.21 1.87 -18.07
C GLY A 141 -27.97 2.42 -16.87
N ARG A 142 -29.05 1.74 -16.51
CA ARG A 142 -29.86 2.03 -15.32
C ARG A 142 -30.34 0.76 -14.63
N LEU A 143 -30.18 0.69 -13.31
CA LEU A 143 -30.85 -0.27 -12.43
C LEU A 143 -32.05 0.41 -11.76
N ARG A 144 -33.17 -0.32 -11.70
CA ARG A 144 -34.41 0.11 -11.04
C ARG A 144 -34.95 -1.04 -10.20
N PRO A 145 -34.27 -1.38 -9.09
CA PRO A 145 -34.79 -2.34 -8.13
C PRO A 145 -36.04 -1.78 -7.45
N ASP A 146 -36.85 -2.66 -6.88
CA ASP A 146 -37.96 -2.23 -6.02
C ASP A 146 -37.44 -1.75 -4.67
N ALA A 147 -36.35 -2.37 -4.19
CA ALA A 147 -35.60 -1.93 -3.03
C ALA A 147 -34.12 -2.33 -3.09
N TYR A 148 -33.29 -1.58 -2.38
CA TYR A 148 -31.91 -1.94 -2.07
C TYR A 148 -31.75 -2.03 -0.55
N ALA A 149 -31.01 -3.03 -0.07
CA ALA A 149 -30.65 -3.14 1.34
C ALA A 149 -29.15 -3.40 1.52
N GLU A 150 -28.61 -2.85 2.60
CA GLU A 150 -27.34 -3.31 3.17
C GLU A 150 -27.66 -4.17 4.40
N LEU A 151 -27.11 -5.37 4.41
CA LEU A 151 -27.33 -6.38 5.43
C LEU A 151 -25.98 -6.72 6.06
N GLN A 152 -25.86 -6.46 7.35
CA GLN A 152 -24.74 -6.91 8.15
C GLN A 152 -24.95 -8.37 8.55
N LEU A 153 -23.89 -9.17 8.43
CA LEU A 153 -23.83 -10.58 8.78
C LEU A 153 -22.53 -10.89 9.54
N ASP A 154 -22.60 -11.80 10.50
CA ASP A 154 -21.39 -12.34 11.14
C ASP A 154 -20.83 -13.47 10.27
N LEU A 155 -19.58 -13.30 9.83
CA LEU A 155 -18.85 -14.26 9.02
C LEU A 155 -17.55 -14.61 9.71
N ASP A 156 -17.50 -15.84 10.22
CA ASP A 156 -16.29 -16.42 10.81
C ASP A 156 -15.77 -15.56 11.99
N GLY A 157 -16.69 -14.97 12.79
CA GLY A 157 -16.39 -14.11 13.94
C GLY A 157 -16.10 -12.65 13.57
N THR A 158 -16.31 -12.25 12.31
CA THR A 158 -16.07 -10.89 11.81
C THR A 158 -17.31 -10.36 11.09
N ALA A 159 -17.83 -9.22 11.55
CA ALA A 159 -18.95 -8.53 10.90
C ALA A 159 -18.60 -8.12 9.45
N GLY A 160 -19.45 -8.52 8.50
CA GLY A 160 -19.37 -8.15 7.09
C GLY A 160 -20.69 -7.57 6.61
N VAL A 161 -20.67 -6.84 5.51
CA VAL A 161 -21.88 -6.19 4.96
C VAL A 161 -22.07 -6.63 3.52
N ALA A 162 -23.27 -7.12 3.21
CA ALA A 162 -23.71 -7.48 1.87
C ALA A 162 -24.70 -6.43 1.34
N GLY A 163 -24.56 -6.06 0.07
CA GLY A 163 -25.59 -5.31 -0.66
C GLY A 163 -26.57 -6.26 -1.35
N ALA A 164 -27.86 -5.90 -1.41
CA ALA A 164 -28.87 -6.66 -2.15
C ALA A 164 -29.89 -5.75 -2.82
N PHE A 165 -30.08 -5.93 -4.12
CA PHE A 165 -31.19 -5.40 -4.91
C PHE A 165 -32.35 -6.40 -4.91
N PHE A 166 -33.51 -5.99 -4.44
CA PHE A 166 -34.72 -6.80 -4.39
C PHE A 166 -35.69 -6.45 -5.53
N GLU A 167 -36.26 -7.50 -6.11
CA GLU A 167 -37.33 -7.46 -7.11
C GLU A 167 -38.52 -8.25 -6.55
N ILE A 168 -39.66 -7.59 -6.34
CA ILE A 168 -40.85 -8.16 -5.71
C ILE A 168 -41.93 -8.37 -6.77
N ASP A 169 -42.09 -9.59 -7.28
CA ASP A 169 -42.98 -9.84 -8.41
C ASP A 169 -44.15 -10.78 -8.08
N PHE A 170 -45.37 -10.23 -8.12
CA PHE A 170 -46.63 -10.98 -8.02
C PHE A 170 -47.06 -11.61 -9.35
N ALA A 171 -46.11 -12.12 -10.12
CA ALA A 171 -46.32 -12.61 -11.48
C ALA A 171 -46.88 -11.56 -12.46
N THR A 172 -46.55 -10.28 -12.23
CA THR A 172 -46.97 -9.15 -13.05
C THR A 172 -46.00 -8.88 -14.20
N MET A 173 -44.73 -9.24 -14.04
CA MET A 173 -43.73 -9.15 -15.09
C MET A 173 -43.73 -10.41 -15.96
N ASP A 174 -43.43 -10.28 -17.25
CA ASP A 174 -43.13 -11.45 -18.07
C ASP A 174 -41.67 -11.92 -17.82
N GLN A 175 -41.37 -13.13 -18.28
CA GLN A 175 -40.04 -13.74 -18.10
C GLN A 175 -38.95 -13.00 -18.90
N ALA A 176 -39.29 -12.37 -20.02
CA ALA A 176 -38.32 -11.63 -20.83
C ALA A 176 -37.84 -10.37 -20.11
N ARG A 177 -38.75 -9.67 -19.41
CA ARG A 177 -38.42 -8.49 -18.59
C ARG A 177 -37.56 -8.85 -17.40
N LEU A 178 -37.86 -9.95 -16.69
CA LEU A 178 -37.04 -10.43 -15.58
C LEU A 178 -35.63 -10.80 -16.05
N ARG A 179 -35.50 -11.52 -17.17
CA ARG A 179 -34.18 -11.82 -17.78
C ARG A 179 -33.43 -10.55 -18.20
N ALA A 180 -34.12 -9.56 -18.76
CA ALA A 180 -33.50 -8.28 -19.09
C ALA A 180 -33.01 -7.51 -17.85
N LYS A 181 -33.68 -7.64 -16.69
CA LYS A 181 -33.18 -7.10 -15.42
C LYS A 181 -31.90 -7.82 -14.97
N ALA A 182 -31.88 -9.15 -14.97
CA ALA A 182 -30.68 -9.93 -14.66
C ALA A 182 -29.50 -9.60 -15.60
N ALA A 183 -29.74 -9.52 -16.91
CA ALA A 183 -28.70 -9.17 -17.88
C ALA A 183 -28.11 -7.75 -17.66
N ARG A 184 -28.94 -6.78 -17.24
CA ARG A 184 -28.47 -5.43 -16.87
C ARG A 184 -27.65 -5.44 -15.59
N HIS A 185 -28.08 -6.18 -14.58
CA HIS A 185 -27.33 -6.36 -13.35
C HIS A 185 -25.97 -7.05 -13.60
N ARG A 186 -25.94 -8.08 -14.46
CA ARG A 186 -24.69 -8.71 -14.90
C ARG A 186 -23.71 -7.70 -15.50
N ARG A 187 -24.22 -6.82 -16.38
CA ARG A 187 -23.41 -5.76 -17.00
C ARG A 187 -22.87 -4.81 -15.93
N TYR A 188 -23.70 -4.43 -14.96
CA TYR A 188 -23.33 -3.59 -13.83
C TYR A 188 -22.24 -4.22 -12.94
N CYS A 189 -22.34 -5.51 -12.58
CA CYS A 189 -21.26 -6.21 -11.84
C CYS A 189 -19.99 -6.33 -12.69
N ARG A 190 -20.10 -6.72 -13.97
CA ARG A 190 -18.96 -6.92 -14.87
C ARG A 190 -18.15 -5.65 -15.12
N GLU A 191 -18.83 -4.52 -15.28
CA GLU A 191 -18.21 -3.21 -15.44
C GLU A 191 -17.77 -2.59 -14.11
N THR A 192 -17.88 -3.33 -12.99
CA THR A 192 -17.44 -2.92 -11.64
C THR A 192 -18.03 -1.59 -11.16
N ILE A 193 -19.22 -1.21 -11.67
CA ILE A 193 -19.88 0.07 -11.37
C ILE A 193 -20.16 0.24 -9.87
N TRP A 194 -20.39 -0.88 -9.18
CA TRP A 194 -20.67 -0.95 -7.76
C TRP A 194 -19.47 -0.66 -6.85
N TRP A 195 -18.23 -0.72 -7.36
CA TRP A 195 -17.01 -0.76 -6.53
C TRP A 195 -16.90 0.44 -5.57
N ASP A 196 -17.25 1.63 -6.05
CA ASP A 196 -17.19 2.87 -5.26
C ASP A 196 -18.53 3.19 -4.55
N ARG A 197 -19.56 2.36 -4.73
CA ARG A 197 -20.94 2.64 -4.27
C ARG A 197 -21.40 1.71 -3.15
N HIS A 198 -20.91 0.48 -3.13
CA HIS A 198 -21.43 -0.59 -2.28
C HIS A 198 -20.32 -1.36 -1.57
N PRO A 199 -20.64 -2.00 -0.43
CA PRO A 199 -19.67 -2.79 0.32
C PRO A 199 -19.19 -4.07 -0.38
N CYS A 200 -19.93 -4.58 -1.38
CA CYS A 200 -19.58 -5.68 -2.27
C CYS A 200 -20.44 -5.58 -3.55
N CYS A 201 -20.26 -6.44 -4.58
CA CYS A 201 -21.24 -6.42 -5.69
C CYS A 201 -22.60 -6.80 -5.10
N PRO A 202 -23.64 -5.96 -5.24
CA PRO A 202 -24.94 -6.30 -4.67
C PRO A 202 -25.55 -7.52 -5.36
N ALA A 203 -26.16 -8.42 -4.61
CA ALA A 203 -26.93 -9.52 -5.17
C ALA A 203 -28.21 -9.01 -5.84
N LEU A 204 -28.68 -9.64 -6.91
CA LEU A 204 -30.03 -9.44 -7.45
C LEU A 204 -30.95 -10.56 -6.96
N LEU A 205 -31.92 -10.19 -6.14
CA LEU A 205 -32.78 -11.11 -5.41
C LEU A 205 -34.24 -10.97 -5.86
N LEU A 206 -34.77 -11.99 -6.53
CA LEU A 206 -36.16 -12.05 -6.96
C LEU A 206 -37.04 -12.79 -5.94
N VAL A 207 -38.02 -12.09 -5.37
CA VAL A 207 -39.07 -12.68 -4.54
C VAL A 207 -40.33 -12.80 -5.38
N THR A 208 -40.80 -14.03 -5.65
CA THR A 208 -41.94 -14.28 -6.55
C THR A 208 -42.93 -15.30 -6.01
N THR A 209 -43.94 -15.67 -6.83
CA THR A 209 -45.16 -16.34 -6.39
C THR A 209 -45.08 -17.86 -6.27
N SER A 210 -44.18 -18.53 -7.00
CA SER A 210 -44.13 -20.00 -7.01
C SER A 210 -42.77 -20.55 -7.41
N GLU A 211 -42.50 -21.77 -6.95
CA GLU A 211 -41.29 -22.55 -7.30
C GLU A 211 -41.13 -22.74 -8.81
N ALA A 212 -42.24 -23.00 -9.52
CA ALA A 212 -42.22 -23.14 -10.98
C ALA A 212 -41.72 -21.85 -11.67
N ARG A 213 -42.03 -20.69 -11.08
CA ARG A 213 -41.61 -19.38 -11.60
C ARG A 213 -40.15 -19.07 -11.25
N VAL A 214 -39.71 -19.42 -10.04
CA VAL A 214 -38.30 -19.40 -9.62
C VAL A 214 -37.45 -20.22 -10.60
N ASN A 215 -37.81 -21.48 -10.81
CA ASN A 215 -37.08 -22.40 -11.69
C ASN A 215 -37.01 -21.89 -13.13
N ARG A 216 -38.11 -21.33 -13.65
CA ARG A 216 -38.15 -20.76 -15.01
C ARG A 216 -37.26 -19.53 -15.14
N PHE A 217 -37.24 -18.66 -14.13
CA PHE A 217 -36.37 -17.50 -14.10
C PHE A 217 -34.90 -17.91 -14.06
N LEU A 218 -34.51 -18.76 -13.11
CA LEU A 218 -33.12 -19.21 -12.95
C LEU A 218 -32.62 -19.99 -14.18
N ALA A 219 -33.46 -20.84 -14.79
CA ALA A 219 -33.14 -21.50 -16.07
C ALA A 219 -32.83 -20.48 -17.18
N GLY A 220 -33.58 -19.37 -17.21
CA GLY A 220 -33.38 -18.29 -18.17
C GLY A 220 -32.08 -17.52 -17.92
N VAL A 221 -31.76 -17.23 -16.66
CA VAL A 221 -30.52 -16.55 -16.25
C VAL A 221 -29.29 -17.39 -16.63
N GLU A 222 -29.33 -18.69 -16.33
CA GLU A 222 -28.25 -19.63 -16.64
C GLU A 222 -28.05 -19.79 -18.14
N LYS A 223 -29.14 -19.93 -18.91
CA LYS A 223 -29.08 -20.00 -20.37
C LYS A 223 -28.40 -18.76 -20.99
N ASP A 224 -28.59 -17.59 -20.37
CA ASP A 224 -28.02 -16.34 -20.85
C ASP A 224 -26.62 -16.09 -20.30
N ARG A 225 -26.10 -16.96 -19.41
CA ARG A 225 -24.79 -16.78 -18.79
C ARG A 225 -23.70 -16.86 -19.87
N PRO A 226 -22.86 -15.81 -20.01
CA PRO A 226 -21.79 -15.84 -21.00
C PRO A 226 -20.79 -16.95 -20.66
N ARG A 227 -20.18 -17.54 -21.70
CA ARG A 227 -19.11 -18.54 -21.49
C ARG A 227 -17.95 -17.87 -20.74
N PRO A 228 -17.29 -18.60 -19.81
CA PRO A 228 -16.09 -18.09 -19.15
C PRO A 228 -15.06 -17.66 -20.19
N SER A 229 -14.44 -16.50 -19.99
CA SER A 229 -13.28 -16.09 -20.80
C SER A 229 -12.12 -17.05 -20.51
N GLY A 230 -11.38 -17.47 -21.54
CA GLY A 230 -10.16 -18.24 -21.37
C GLY A 230 -8.97 -17.44 -20.82
N TYR A 231 -9.13 -16.12 -20.67
CA TYR A 231 -8.11 -15.23 -20.12
C TYR A 231 -8.48 -14.83 -18.68
N GLU A 232 -7.90 -15.52 -17.69
CA GLU A 232 -8.05 -15.22 -16.24
C GLU A 232 -7.57 -13.81 -15.84
N ARG A 233 -6.86 -13.09 -16.72
CA ARG A 233 -6.01 -11.95 -16.35
C ARG A 233 -6.61 -10.56 -16.50
N GLU A 234 -7.75 -10.39 -17.17
CA GLU A 234 -8.27 -9.03 -17.46
C GLU A 234 -9.27 -8.48 -16.43
N ASN A 235 -9.60 -9.23 -15.37
CA ASN A 235 -10.40 -8.67 -14.28
C ASN A 235 -10.10 -9.38 -12.95
N ALA A 236 -9.19 -8.83 -12.14
CA ALA A 236 -8.84 -9.38 -10.82
C ALA A 236 -10.03 -9.50 -9.86
N ALA A 237 -11.15 -8.86 -10.21
CA ALA A 237 -12.38 -8.80 -9.48
C ALA A 237 -13.35 -9.96 -9.76
N HIS A 238 -13.34 -10.57 -10.97
CA HIS A 238 -14.28 -11.63 -11.43
C HIS A 238 -15.49 -11.83 -10.50
N TYR A 239 -16.33 -10.80 -10.35
CA TYR A 239 -17.56 -10.95 -9.60
C TYR A 239 -18.49 -11.70 -10.53
N ASP A 240 -18.70 -12.97 -10.20
CA ASP A 240 -19.86 -13.66 -10.72
C ASP A 240 -21.07 -12.85 -10.25
N GLU A 241 -22.03 -12.67 -11.15
CA GLU A 241 -23.30 -12.11 -10.71
C GLU A 241 -23.87 -13.04 -9.64
N LEU A 242 -24.21 -12.50 -8.47
CA LEU A 242 -25.08 -13.23 -7.57
C LEU A 242 -26.53 -12.90 -7.94
N VAL A 243 -27.19 -13.83 -8.62
CA VAL A 243 -28.63 -13.77 -8.90
C VAL A 243 -29.30 -14.93 -8.17
N ALA A 244 -30.34 -14.64 -7.41
CA ALA A 244 -31.09 -15.66 -6.71
C ALA A 244 -32.59 -15.36 -6.70
N ALA A 245 -33.39 -16.40 -6.44
CA ALA A 245 -34.84 -16.25 -6.37
C ALA A 245 -35.47 -17.16 -5.32
N CYS A 246 -36.63 -16.76 -4.79
CA CYS A 246 -37.46 -17.56 -3.88
C CYS A 246 -38.96 -17.35 -4.14
N ALA A 247 -39.78 -18.32 -3.70
CA ALA A 247 -41.23 -18.33 -3.90
C ALA A 247 -42.03 -17.76 -2.71
N ALA A 248 -41.51 -16.73 -2.04
CA ALA A 248 -42.01 -16.23 -0.76
C ALA A 248 -42.62 -14.82 -0.83
N VAL A 249 -43.12 -14.38 -1.98
CA VAL A 249 -43.64 -12.99 -2.16
C VAL A 249 -44.84 -12.66 -1.27
N ALA A 250 -45.57 -13.67 -0.80
CA ALA A 250 -46.68 -13.51 0.14
C ALA A 250 -46.26 -13.61 1.62
N SER A 251 -45.03 -14.08 1.88
CA SER A 251 -44.51 -14.40 3.22
C SER A 251 -43.07 -13.87 3.36
N PRO A 252 -42.86 -12.55 3.44
CA PRO A 252 -41.51 -11.96 3.49
C PRO A 252 -40.68 -12.47 4.67
N GLU A 253 -41.30 -12.76 5.81
CA GLU A 253 -40.68 -13.43 6.95
C GLU A 253 -40.05 -14.79 6.60
N GLU A 254 -40.70 -15.60 5.77
CA GLU A 254 -40.12 -16.86 5.28
C GLU A 254 -38.95 -16.60 4.33
N ALA A 255 -39.05 -15.57 3.47
CA ALA A 255 -37.96 -15.18 2.59
C ALA A 255 -36.70 -14.75 3.38
N VAL A 256 -36.84 -14.25 4.60
CA VAL A 256 -35.71 -13.86 5.45
C VAL A 256 -35.19 -15.05 6.27
N ALA A 257 -36.07 -15.81 6.93
CA ALA A 257 -35.67 -16.81 7.92
C ALA A 257 -35.53 -18.24 7.39
N ALA A 258 -36.34 -18.62 6.40
CA ALA A 258 -36.41 -20.00 5.95
C ALA A 258 -35.42 -20.28 4.81
N PRO A 259 -34.96 -21.54 4.66
CA PRO A 259 -34.18 -21.93 3.50
C PRO A 259 -35.09 -22.01 2.27
N MET A 260 -35.17 -20.92 1.50
CA MET A 260 -36.03 -20.80 0.32
C MET A 260 -35.33 -20.22 -0.92
N TRP A 261 -34.12 -19.67 -0.76
CA TRP A 261 -33.39 -19.05 -1.86
C TRP A 261 -32.65 -20.09 -2.68
N ARG A 262 -32.61 -19.87 -4.00
CA ARG A 262 -31.80 -20.66 -4.94
C ARG A 262 -31.06 -19.75 -5.91
N SER A 263 -29.83 -20.14 -6.25
CA SER A 263 -28.99 -19.52 -7.29
C SER A 263 -29.11 -20.21 -8.64
N ALA A 264 -29.36 -21.52 -8.67
CA ALA A 264 -29.54 -22.28 -9.89
C ALA A 264 -30.70 -23.30 -9.79
N VAL A 265 -31.09 -23.83 -10.94
CA VAL A 265 -32.13 -24.86 -11.03
C VAL A 265 -31.60 -26.16 -10.45
N GLY A 266 -32.30 -26.72 -9.46
CA GLY A 266 -31.92 -27.96 -8.80
C GLY A 266 -31.08 -27.77 -7.53
N ASP A 267 -30.62 -26.54 -7.24
CA ASP A 267 -29.93 -26.24 -6.00
C ASP A 267 -30.84 -26.51 -4.79
N ALA A 268 -30.23 -27.04 -3.71
CA ALA A 268 -30.89 -27.10 -2.41
C ALA A 268 -31.20 -25.66 -1.95
N PRO A 269 -32.41 -25.39 -1.43
CA PRO A 269 -32.76 -24.06 -0.99
C PRO A 269 -31.93 -23.67 0.24
N MET A 270 -31.56 -22.39 0.33
CA MET A 270 -30.72 -21.85 1.40
C MET A 270 -31.31 -20.60 2.04
N THR A 271 -30.87 -20.28 3.24
CA THR A 271 -31.24 -19.05 3.95
C THR A 271 -30.60 -17.83 3.27
N LEU A 272 -31.19 -16.65 3.43
CA LEU A 272 -30.64 -15.41 2.87
C LEU A 272 -29.21 -15.10 3.35
N SER A 273 -28.88 -15.39 4.61
CA SER A 273 -27.53 -15.20 5.16
C SER A 273 -26.51 -16.12 4.48
N ALA A 274 -26.82 -17.42 4.37
CA ALA A 274 -25.99 -18.38 3.66
C ALA A 274 -25.77 -18.02 2.18
N LEU A 275 -26.78 -17.45 1.53
CA LEU A 275 -26.70 -16.99 0.13
C LEU A 275 -25.72 -15.83 -0.04
N LEU A 276 -25.73 -14.85 0.87
CA LEU A 276 -24.92 -13.62 0.76
C LEU A 276 -23.49 -13.78 1.29
N ALA A 277 -23.25 -14.76 2.16
CA ALA A 277 -21.95 -15.01 2.78
C ALA A 277 -20.77 -15.16 1.78
N PRO A 278 -20.89 -15.90 0.65
CA PRO A 278 -19.81 -16.04 -0.32
C PRO A 278 -19.36 -14.71 -0.93
N GLU A 279 -20.28 -13.81 -1.26
CA GLU A 279 -19.96 -12.51 -1.87
C GLU A 279 -19.14 -11.63 -0.94
N VAL A 280 -19.52 -11.57 0.34
CA VAL A 280 -18.77 -10.80 1.34
C VAL A 280 -17.37 -11.37 1.53
N ARG A 281 -17.23 -12.71 1.56
CA ARG A 281 -15.91 -13.36 1.63
C ARG A 281 -15.08 -13.09 0.38
N GLN A 282 -15.67 -13.14 -0.80
CA GLN A 282 -15.00 -12.84 -2.07
C GLN A 282 -14.50 -11.40 -2.09
N TYR A 283 -15.36 -10.44 -1.75
CA TYR A 283 -14.99 -9.02 -1.69
C TYR A 283 -13.81 -8.78 -0.74
N ARG A 284 -13.85 -9.33 0.48
CA ARG A 284 -12.75 -9.22 1.45
C ARG A 284 -11.42 -9.73 0.88
N ARG A 285 -11.43 -10.88 0.18
CA ARG A 285 -10.22 -11.42 -0.46
C ARG A 285 -9.68 -10.49 -1.55
N VAL A 286 -10.55 -9.90 -2.37
CA VAL A 286 -10.17 -8.97 -3.42
C VAL A 286 -9.57 -7.69 -2.83
N VAL A 287 -10.23 -7.09 -1.83
CA VAL A 287 -9.70 -5.90 -1.13
C VAL A 287 -8.33 -6.18 -0.53
N ALA A 288 -8.17 -7.28 0.20
CA ALA A 288 -6.88 -7.66 0.78
C ALA A 288 -5.78 -7.82 -0.29
N ARG A 289 -6.12 -8.37 -1.46
CA ARG A 289 -5.20 -8.48 -2.61
C ARG A 289 -4.84 -7.10 -3.17
N VAL A 290 -5.81 -6.21 -3.34
CA VAL A 290 -5.59 -4.84 -3.84
C VAL A 290 -4.72 -4.05 -2.87
N GLU A 291 -4.99 -4.11 -1.57
CA GLU A 291 -4.19 -3.45 -0.54
C GLU A 291 -2.77 -4.01 -0.48
N THR A 292 -2.60 -5.32 -0.62
CA THR A 292 -1.28 -5.94 -0.69
C THR A 292 -0.52 -5.51 -1.94
N ALA A 293 -1.18 -5.44 -3.10
CA ALA A 293 -0.58 -4.94 -4.33
C ALA A 293 -0.18 -3.46 -4.21
N ARG A 294 -1.03 -2.62 -3.61
CA ARG A 294 -0.73 -1.21 -3.33
C ARG A 294 0.48 -1.06 -2.41
N ARG A 295 0.55 -1.84 -1.32
CA ARG A 295 1.71 -1.87 -0.42
C ARG A 295 2.99 -2.30 -1.16
N GLN A 296 2.94 -3.36 -1.96
CA GLN A 296 4.09 -3.80 -2.77
C GLN A 296 4.50 -2.78 -3.83
N GLN A 297 3.55 -2.04 -4.41
CA GLN A 297 3.85 -0.98 -5.37
C GLN A 297 4.47 0.23 -4.67
N ALA A 298 3.96 0.61 -3.49
CA ALA A 298 4.55 1.66 -2.67
C ALA A 298 5.99 1.29 -2.26
N GLU A 299 6.22 0.04 -1.85
CA GLU A 299 7.56 -0.46 -1.52
C GLU A 299 8.49 -0.41 -2.73
N ARG A 300 8.05 -0.95 -3.88
CA ARG A 300 8.83 -0.87 -5.13
C ARG A 300 9.14 0.57 -5.53
N ARG A 301 8.21 1.50 -5.32
CA ARG A 301 8.43 2.93 -5.56
C ARG A 301 9.52 3.49 -4.66
N ARG A 302 9.49 3.17 -3.35
CA ARG A 302 10.52 3.58 -2.37
C ARG A 302 11.92 3.12 -2.80
N HIS A 303 12.07 1.83 -3.10
CA HIS A 303 13.34 1.28 -3.60
C HIS A 303 13.77 1.94 -4.93
N SER A 304 12.85 2.17 -5.86
CA SER A 304 13.14 2.82 -7.13
C SER A 304 13.67 4.26 -6.99
N LEU A 305 13.30 4.97 -5.93
CA LEU A 305 13.83 6.31 -5.65
C LEU A 305 15.30 6.23 -5.24
N VAL A 306 15.65 5.32 -4.33
CA VAL A 306 17.05 5.09 -3.91
C VAL A 306 17.93 4.70 -5.11
N HIS A 307 17.46 3.75 -5.94
CA HIS A 307 18.13 3.38 -7.18
C HIS A 307 18.18 4.51 -8.23
N GLY A 308 17.33 5.53 -8.11
CA GLY A 308 17.37 6.72 -8.94
C GLY A 308 18.67 7.50 -8.74
N LEU A 309 19.05 7.75 -7.48
CA LEU A 309 20.27 8.48 -7.14
C LEU A 309 21.53 7.66 -7.44
N ASP A 310 21.50 6.36 -7.17
CA ASP A 310 22.62 5.43 -7.44
C ASP A 310 23.09 5.45 -8.91
N ARG A 311 22.16 5.60 -9.85
CA ARG A 311 22.53 5.63 -11.28
C ARG A 311 23.27 6.90 -11.71
N ASP A 312 23.00 8.01 -11.04
CA ASP A 312 23.47 9.35 -11.45
C ASP A 312 24.40 10.00 -10.41
N TRP A 313 24.82 9.27 -9.36
CA TRP A 313 25.49 9.87 -8.20
C TRP A 313 26.75 10.67 -8.56
N GLN A 314 27.49 10.26 -9.60
CA GLN A 314 28.70 10.96 -10.04
C GLN A 314 28.39 12.36 -10.56
N ALA A 315 27.39 12.46 -11.44
CA ALA A 315 26.94 13.73 -12.00
C ALA A 315 26.28 14.60 -10.92
N LEU A 316 25.53 13.97 -10.01
CA LEU A 316 24.93 14.63 -8.86
C LEU A 316 25.99 15.26 -7.93
N ALA A 317 27.00 14.47 -7.53
CA ALA A 317 28.09 14.92 -6.66
C ALA A 317 28.93 16.03 -7.30
N GLN A 318 29.06 16.03 -8.63
CA GLN A 318 29.71 17.14 -9.34
C GLN A 318 28.82 18.40 -9.37
N ARG A 319 27.51 18.23 -9.59
CA ARG A 319 26.57 19.36 -9.73
C ARG A 319 26.28 20.06 -8.42
N ILE A 320 26.29 19.33 -7.30
CA ILE A 320 25.95 19.88 -5.98
C ILE A 320 26.91 21.01 -5.56
N GLY A 321 28.15 21.00 -6.07
CA GLY A 321 29.11 22.09 -5.89
C GLY A 321 29.58 22.32 -4.46
N ASP A 322 29.30 21.38 -3.55
CA ASP A 322 29.68 21.42 -2.14
C ASP A 322 30.48 20.16 -1.78
N ASP A 323 31.68 20.36 -1.22
CA ASP A 323 32.62 19.27 -0.98
C ASP A 323 32.12 18.26 0.09
N GLU A 324 31.47 18.74 1.15
CA GLU A 324 30.91 17.90 2.22
C GLU A 324 29.75 17.05 1.68
N ALA A 325 28.81 17.68 0.98
CA ALA A 325 27.67 17.01 0.37
C ALA A 325 28.11 16.00 -0.71
N ALA A 326 29.06 16.38 -1.57
CA ALA A 326 29.62 15.49 -2.58
C ALA A 326 30.33 14.28 -1.94
N ALA A 327 31.08 14.48 -0.85
CA ALA A 327 31.78 13.40 -0.16
C ALA A 327 30.83 12.35 0.41
N VAL A 328 29.69 12.76 0.98
CA VAL A 328 28.71 11.81 1.53
C VAL A 328 27.88 11.12 0.46
N ILE A 329 27.54 11.81 -0.63
CA ILE A 329 26.89 11.18 -1.80
C ILE A 329 27.80 10.08 -2.36
N ARG A 330 29.10 10.36 -2.53
CA ARG A 330 30.07 9.34 -2.94
C ARG A 330 30.11 8.17 -1.97
N TYR A 331 30.26 8.42 -0.68
CA TYR A 331 30.32 7.35 0.32
C TYR A 331 29.11 6.42 0.29
N LEU A 332 27.91 6.95 0.02
CA LEU A 332 26.66 6.19 0.04
C LEU A 332 26.40 5.42 -1.27
N PHE A 333 26.83 5.95 -2.41
CA PHE A 333 26.47 5.40 -3.73
C PHE A 333 27.67 4.88 -4.55
N ASP A 334 28.91 5.07 -4.08
CA ASP A 334 30.10 4.48 -4.72
C ASP A 334 30.20 2.99 -4.38
N GLY A 335 29.47 2.18 -5.14
CA GLY A 335 29.49 0.72 -5.09
C GLY A 335 28.15 0.06 -5.39
N PRO A 336 28.13 -1.25 -5.68
CA PRO A 336 26.91 -1.97 -6.03
C PRO A 336 25.91 -2.06 -4.86
N LEU A 337 24.72 -1.49 -5.00
CA LEU A 337 23.62 -1.60 -4.03
C LEU A 337 23.13 -3.04 -3.77
N HIS A 338 23.47 -4.01 -4.63
CA HIS A 338 22.97 -5.40 -4.58
C HIS A 338 23.63 -6.31 -3.54
N THR A 339 24.61 -5.83 -2.77
CA THR A 339 25.26 -6.64 -1.71
C THR A 339 24.61 -6.37 -0.34
N SER A 340 23.38 -6.85 -0.11
CA SER A 340 22.68 -6.86 1.21
C SER A 340 23.04 -5.64 2.09
N ASN A 341 22.80 -4.44 1.55
CA ASN A 341 23.70 -3.32 1.78
C ASN A 341 23.07 -2.33 2.77
N ALA A 342 23.71 -2.09 3.91
CA ALA A 342 23.31 -1.06 4.87
C ALA A 342 23.05 0.32 4.22
N ARG A 343 23.64 0.55 3.03
CA ARG A 343 23.45 1.73 2.17
C ARG A 343 22.06 1.83 1.53
N GLU A 344 21.47 0.71 1.07
CA GLU A 344 20.08 0.73 0.56
C GLU A 344 19.10 0.99 1.70
N GLN A 345 19.32 0.33 2.84
CA GLN A 345 18.52 0.57 4.04
C GLN A 345 18.62 2.04 4.49
N TRP A 346 19.82 2.62 4.48
CA TRP A 346 20.00 4.04 4.75
C TRP A 346 19.15 4.93 3.84
N GLY A 347 19.13 4.66 2.52
CA GLY A 347 18.32 5.42 1.58
C GLY A 347 16.82 5.30 1.84
N LEU A 348 16.36 4.14 2.30
CA LEU A 348 14.96 3.92 2.71
C LEU A 348 14.61 4.63 4.04
N ASP A 349 15.57 4.73 4.95
CA ASP A 349 15.42 5.44 6.23
C ASP A 349 15.46 6.97 6.06
N HIS A 350 16.02 7.46 4.94
CA HIS A 350 16.18 8.89 4.62
C HIS A 350 15.45 9.29 3.33
N LEU A 351 14.28 8.70 3.06
CA LEU A 351 13.53 8.94 1.82
C LEU A 351 13.22 10.40 1.54
N GLU A 352 12.94 11.21 2.57
CA GLU A 352 12.67 12.64 2.39
C GLU A 352 13.85 13.37 1.73
N LEU A 353 15.08 13.06 2.16
CA LEU A 353 16.30 13.61 1.56
C LEU A 353 16.49 13.09 0.13
N VAL A 354 16.20 11.80 -0.11
CA VAL A 354 16.29 11.18 -1.43
C VAL A 354 15.30 11.82 -2.42
N GLU A 355 14.04 11.99 -2.01
CA GLU A 355 12.98 12.60 -2.81
C GLU A 355 13.30 14.06 -3.14
N ALA A 356 13.67 14.88 -2.14
CA ALA A 356 14.05 16.27 -2.36
C ALA A 356 15.27 16.39 -3.30
N THR A 357 16.22 15.44 -3.20
CA THR A 357 17.39 15.40 -4.09
C THR A 357 16.99 15.04 -5.51
N LEU A 358 16.11 14.06 -5.71
CA LEU A 358 15.63 13.66 -7.03
C LEU A 358 14.77 14.74 -7.70
N GLU A 359 13.93 15.44 -6.94
CA GLU A 359 13.11 16.55 -7.44
C GLU A 359 13.99 17.68 -7.97
N TRP A 360 14.97 18.11 -7.17
CA TRP A 360 15.95 19.10 -7.62
C TRP A 360 16.79 18.58 -8.79
N TRP A 361 17.28 17.34 -8.73
CA TRP A 361 18.12 16.76 -9.77
C TRP A 361 17.39 16.65 -11.11
N GLY A 362 16.09 16.34 -11.08
CA GLY A 362 15.24 16.25 -12.27
C GLY A 362 15.19 17.56 -13.08
N THR A 363 15.19 18.71 -12.40
CA THR A 363 15.22 20.03 -13.04
C THR A 363 16.65 20.50 -13.36
N ALA A 364 17.58 20.29 -12.43
CA ALA A 364 18.97 20.71 -12.57
C ALA A 364 19.77 19.94 -13.63
N LYS A 365 19.32 18.73 -14.01
CA LYS A 365 19.90 17.93 -15.09
C LYS A 365 19.59 18.51 -16.48
N THR A 366 18.47 19.22 -16.62
CA THR A 366 18.04 19.82 -17.89
C THR A 366 18.43 21.29 -18.03
N GLU A 367 18.53 22.02 -16.91
CA GLU A 367 18.82 23.45 -16.91
C GLU A 367 20.27 23.75 -16.53
N ALA A 368 20.93 24.64 -17.29
CA ALA A 368 22.34 24.98 -17.09
C ALA A 368 22.65 25.68 -15.75
N SER A 369 21.64 26.24 -15.06
CA SER A 369 21.82 27.10 -13.87
C SER A 369 21.15 26.61 -12.57
N GLY A 370 20.65 25.37 -12.50
CA GLY A 370 20.00 24.85 -11.30
C GLY A 370 20.96 24.72 -10.11
N THR A 371 20.95 25.69 -9.19
CA THR A 371 21.70 25.63 -7.92
C THR A 371 20.91 24.81 -6.89
N PRO A 372 21.53 23.94 -6.08
CA PRO A 372 20.82 23.18 -5.07
C PRO A 372 20.22 24.10 -3.99
N PRO A 373 18.99 23.84 -3.52
CA PRO A 373 18.39 24.59 -2.43
C PRO A 373 19.24 24.52 -1.15
N ASP A 374 19.31 25.62 -0.39
CA ASP A 374 20.09 25.68 0.86
C ASP A 374 19.67 24.62 1.87
N VAL A 375 18.37 24.30 1.94
CA VAL A 375 17.83 23.26 2.82
C VAL A 375 18.36 21.88 2.44
N LEU A 376 18.44 21.60 1.13
CA LEU A 376 18.97 20.34 0.61
C LEU A 376 20.47 20.22 0.91
N LEU A 377 21.24 21.28 0.65
CA LEU A 377 22.66 21.34 0.99
C LEU A 377 22.90 21.17 2.50
N ALA A 378 22.11 21.85 3.34
CA ALA A 378 22.22 21.73 4.79
C ALA A 378 21.95 20.30 5.27
N ALA A 379 20.97 19.60 4.68
CA ALA A 379 20.68 18.21 5.01
C ALA A 379 21.84 17.27 4.61
N TRP A 380 22.40 17.42 3.41
CA TRP A 380 23.57 16.63 3.00
C TRP A 380 24.82 16.92 3.84
N ARG A 381 25.09 18.18 4.18
CA ARG A 381 26.20 18.57 5.08
C ARG A 381 26.02 17.99 6.47
N ARG A 382 24.80 18.00 7.01
CA ARG A 382 24.50 17.37 8.30
C ARG A 382 24.83 15.89 8.27
N LEU A 383 24.36 15.19 7.24
CA LEU A 383 24.63 13.77 7.07
C LEU A 383 26.13 13.47 6.92
N TYR A 384 26.84 14.27 6.12
CA TYR A 384 28.29 14.20 6.01
C TYR A 384 28.96 14.26 7.40
N ARG A 385 28.58 15.22 8.24
CA ARG A 385 29.13 15.37 9.59
C ARG A 385 28.83 14.16 10.47
N GLU A 386 27.62 13.63 10.40
CA GLU A 386 27.22 12.42 11.15
C GLU A 386 28.10 11.22 10.75
N CYS A 387 28.25 10.96 9.45
CA CYS A 387 29.11 9.90 8.93
C CYS A 387 30.59 10.13 9.28
N TRP A 388 31.09 11.36 9.12
CA TRP A 388 32.49 11.69 9.37
C TRP A 388 32.83 11.52 10.85
N ILE A 389 31.96 12.00 11.76
CA ILE A 389 32.13 11.83 13.21
C ILE A 389 32.13 10.34 13.57
N ALA A 390 31.23 9.53 13.00
CA ALA A 390 31.20 8.09 13.29
C ALA A 390 32.51 7.39 12.86
N GLN A 391 33.07 7.75 11.71
CA GLN A 391 34.36 7.19 11.26
C GLN A 391 35.55 7.71 12.09
N ALA A 392 35.50 8.97 12.50
CA ALA A 392 36.51 9.56 13.39
C ALA A 392 36.47 8.93 14.78
N ASP A 393 35.29 8.74 15.36
CA ASP A 393 35.11 8.06 16.66
C ASP A 393 35.64 6.63 16.61
N TRP A 394 35.42 5.93 15.49
CA TRP A 394 36.00 4.61 15.27
C TRP A 394 37.55 4.69 15.27
N LEU A 395 38.16 5.56 14.45
CA LEU A 395 39.63 5.65 14.36
C LEU A 395 40.30 6.17 15.64
N LEU A 396 39.61 6.98 16.44
CA LEU A 396 40.12 7.51 17.72
C LEU A 396 39.81 6.58 18.90
N GLY A 397 39.02 5.53 18.69
CA GLY A 397 38.71 4.52 19.70
C GLY A 397 39.87 3.55 19.94
N GLU A 398 39.77 2.75 21.01
CA GLU A 398 40.78 1.76 21.38
C GLU A 398 40.71 0.45 20.57
N HIS A 399 40.46 0.55 19.25
CA HIS A 399 40.41 -0.62 18.39
C HIS A 399 41.80 -1.24 18.20
N GLU A 400 41.85 -2.57 18.11
CA GLU A 400 43.10 -3.33 18.02
C GLU A 400 43.99 -2.90 16.85
N SER A 401 43.42 -2.69 15.66
CA SER A 401 44.17 -2.22 14.49
C SER A 401 44.78 -0.83 14.65
N VAL A 402 44.12 0.06 15.40
CA VAL A 402 44.65 1.39 15.72
C VAL A 402 45.81 1.27 16.72
N ARG A 403 45.64 0.47 17.78
CA ARG A 403 46.68 0.23 18.80
C ARG A 403 47.95 -0.40 18.21
N LEU A 404 47.78 -1.30 17.25
CA LEU A 404 48.87 -1.96 16.52
C LEU A 404 49.48 -1.10 15.41
N ALA A 405 48.99 0.13 15.22
CA ALA A 405 49.41 1.02 14.15
C ALA A 405 49.37 0.37 12.75
N ASP A 406 48.29 -0.36 12.46
CA ASP A 406 48.16 -1.16 11.25
C ASP A 406 48.40 -0.31 9.98
N PRO A 407 49.40 -0.67 9.12
CA PRO A 407 49.75 0.13 7.96
C PRO A 407 48.59 0.34 6.98
N ARG A 408 47.62 -0.58 6.93
CA ARG A 408 46.41 -0.43 6.08
C ARG A 408 45.54 0.75 6.49
N LEU A 409 45.68 1.25 7.71
CA LEU A 409 44.93 2.42 8.18
C LEU A 409 45.53 3.75 7.73
N CYS A 410 46.80 3.79 7.30
CA CYS A 410 47.46 5.05 6.93
C CYS A 410 46.71 5.82 5.84
N ARG A 411 46.37 5.18 4.72
CA ARG A 411 45.61 5.81 3.63
C ARG A 411 44.18 6.20 3.99
N PRO A 412 43.33 5.33 4.59
CA PRO A 412 41.98 5.73 4.95
C PRO A 412 41.97 6.79 6.06
N ALA A 413 42.90 6.75 7.03
CA ALA A 413 43.02 7.81 8.03
C ALA A 413 43.47 9.13 7.41
N ALA A 414 44.42 9.11 6.48
CA ALA A 414 44.85 10.31 5.74
C ALA A 414 43.71 10.91 4.91
N ALA A 415 42.93 10.05 4.23
CA ALA A 415 41.75 10.47 3.47
C ALA A 415 40.69 11.10 4.38
N LEU A 416 40.40 10.50 5.55
CA LEU A 416 39.47 11.06 6.53
C LEU A 416 39.97 12.39 7.11
N ALA A 417 41.26 12.49 7.40
CA ALA A 417 41.89 13.74 7.86
C ALA A 417 41.75 14.86 6.81
N ALA A 418 41.86 14.54 5.52
CA ALA A 418 41.61 15.46 4.42
C ALA A 418 40.12 15.80 4.23
N GLY A 419 39.22 15.06 4.87
CA GLY A 419 37.77 15.29 4.84
C GLY A 419 36.99 14.37 3.92
N ALA A 420 37.63 13.40 3.28
CA ALA A 420 36.93 12.38 2.51
C ALA A 420 36.34 11.31 3.45
N LEU A 421 35.12 10.86 3.17
CA LEU A 421 34.58 9.66 3.80
C LEU A 421 35.18 8.42 3.14
N VAL A 422 35.43 7.38 3.93
CA VAL A 422 36.11 6.16 3.46
C VAL A 422 35.20 4.95 3.58
N ASP A 423 35.44 3.91 2.79
CA ASP A 423 34.69 2.66 2.91
C ASP A 423 34.91 2.02 4.29
N ASP A 424 33.84 1.63 4.98
CA ASP A 424 33.91 1.03 6.33
C ASP A 424 34.78 -0.23 6.37
N ARG A 425 34.90 -0.97 5.25
CA ARG A 425 35.78 -2.15 5.14
C ARG A 425 37.26 -1.75 5.13
N ALA A 426 37.59 -0.58 4.61
CA ALA A 426 38.96 -0.05 4.64
C ALA A 426 39.36 0.41 6.04
N LEU A 427 38.40 0.84 6.86
CA LEU A 427 38.63 1.13 8.27
C LEU A 427 38.81 -0.14 9.10
N ARG A 428 38.16 -1.24 8.74
CA ARG A 428 38.09 -2.45 9.58
C ARG A 428 38.86 -3.64 8.96
N PRO A 429 40.20 -3.68 9.05
CA PRO A 429 40.95 -4.83 8.56
C PRO A 429 40.59 -6.09 9.38
N ASN A 430 40.26 -7.18 8.69
CA ASN A 430 39.79 -8.43 9.32
C ASN A 430 40.86 -9.14 10.17
N SER A 431 42.14 -8.82 9.99
CA SER A 431 43.24 -9.45 10.71
C SER A 431 44.35 -8.43 10.90
N PRO A 432 44.32 -7.64 11.99
CA PRO A 432 45.25 -6.55 12.25
C PRO A 432 46.72 -6.98 12.16
N VAL A 433 47.56 -6.10 11.64
CA VAL A 433 49.02 -6.29 11.56
C VAL A 433 49.70 -5.27 12.46
N ASP A 434 50.67 -5.71 13.26
CA ASP A 434 51.53 -4.78 14.00
C ASP A 434 52.44 -4.02 13.03
N GLY A 435 52.11 -2.75 12.81
CA GLY A 435 52.81 -1.91 11.85
C GLY A 435 54.23 -1.59 12.27
N ARG A 436 54.52 -1.52 13.57
CA ARG A 436 55.89 -1.26 14.07
C ARG A 436 56.78 -2.45 13.78
N VAL A 437 56.31 -3.64 14.15
CA VAL A 437 57.02 -4.89 13.87
C VAL A 437 57.20 -5.08 12.36
N ALA A 438 56.15 -4.84 11.56
CA ALA A 438 56.23 -5.00 10.12
C ALA A 438 57.24 -4.03 9.46
N ILE A 439 57.33 -2.78 9.93
CA ILE A 439 58.31 -1.81 9.44
C ILE A 439 59.72 -2.20 9.88
N ASP A 440 59.91 -2.53 11.16
CA ASP A 440 61.21 -2.90 11.72
C ASP A 440 61.79 -4.14 11.03
N GLU A 441 60.97 -5.17 10.81
CA GLU A 441 61.36 -6.38 10.08
C GLU A 441 61.75 -6.05 8.63
N ALA A 442 60.94 -5.26 7.93
CA ALA A 442 61.21 -4.88 6.54
C ALA A 442 62.50 -4.04 6.41
N MET A 443 62.72 -3.10 7.33
CA MET A 443 63.91 -2.25 7.33
C MET A 443 65.17 -3.02 7.77
N ALA A 444 65.06 -3.94 8.73
CA ALA A 444 66.17 -4.81 9.13
C ALA A 444 66.59 -5.76 8.00
N GLU A 445 65.61 -6.34 7.30
CA GLU A 445 65.87 -7.15 6.10
C GLU A 445 66.56 -6.32 5.01
N HIS A 446 66.05 -5.11 4.75
CA HIS A 446 66.63 -4.20 3.77
C HIS A 446 68.07 -3.81 4.10
N GLU A 447 68.33 -3.43 5.36
CA GLU A 447 69.66 -3.08 5.83
C GLU A 447 70.65 -4.24 5.70
N GLY A 448 70.22 -5.45 6.06
CA GLY A 448 71.04 -6.65 5.89
C GLY A 448 71.43 -6.88 4.44
N ARG A 449 70.48 -6.74 3.52
CA ARG A 449 70.73 -6.90 2.07
C ARG A 449 71.59 -5.77 1.50
N ARG A 450 71.33 -4.51 1.88
CA ARG A 450 72.11 -3.33 1.51
C ARG A 450 73.57 -3.49 1.94
N SER A 451 73.80 -3.84 3.19
CA SER A 451 75.13 -4.09 3.74
C SER A 451 75.87 -5.23 3.02
N ALA A 452 75.16 -6.32 2.66
CA ALA A 452 75.72 -7.42 1.88
C ALA A 452 76.07 -7.01 0.44
N ALA A 453 75.19 -6.26 -0.23
CA ALA A 453 75.39 -5.75 -1.58
C ALA A 453 76.57 -4.76 -1.65
N ARG A 454 76.65 -3.81 -0.70
CA ARG A 454 77.78 -2.90 -0.54
C ARG A 454 79.09 -3.67 -0.37
N ALA A 455 79.14 -4.65 0.52
CA ALA A 455 80.32 -5.48 0.73
C ALA A 455 80.72 -6.27 -0.53
N ALA A 456 79.76 -6.79 -1.29
CA ALA A 456 80.02 -7.47 -2.56
C ALA A 456 80.57 -6.51 -3.63
N ARG A 457 79.99 -5.32 -3.78
CA ARG A 457 80.43 -4.30 -4.74
C ARG A 457 81.83 -3.77 -4.42
N LEU A 458 82.14 -3.54 -3.14
CA LEU A 458 83.49 -3.18 -2.70
C LEU A 458 84.51 -4.29 -2.98
N ARG A 459 84.16 -5.57 -2.74
CA ARG A 459 85.04 -6.71 -3.07
C ARG A 459 85.33 -6.81 -4.57
N ALA A 460 84.38 -6.47 -5.43
CA ALA A 460 84.56 -6.47 -6.88
C ALA A 460 85.50 -5.36 -7.40
N LEU A 461 85.72 -4.29 -6.62
CA LEU A 461 86.58 -3.18 -7.02
C LEU A 461 88.08 -3.47 -6.81
N PRO A 462 88.99 -2.95 -7.67
CA PRO A 462 90.42 -2.93 -7.41
C PRO A 462 90.77 -2.19 -6.12
N ARG A 463 91.81 -2.62 -5.41
CA ARG A 463 92.18 -2.12 -4.06
C ARG A 463 92.30 -0.59 -3.96
N HIS A 464 92.85 0.07 -4.98
CA HIS A 464 93.01 1.53 -5.00
C HIS A 464 91.67 2.29 -5.14
N ARG A 465 90.64 1.67 -5.73
CA ARG A 465 89.29 2.26 -5.81
C ARG A 465 88.50 2.08 -4.53
N ARG A 466 88.67 0.94 -3.83
CA ARG A 466 87.96 0.66 -2.56
C ARG A 466 88.12 1.77 -1.51
N LEU A 467 89.33 2.36 -1.41
CA LEU A 467 89.64 3.42 -0.45
C LEU A 467 89.04 4.79 -0.82
N ARG A 468 88.57 4.95 -2.06
CA ARG A 468 88.01 6.21 -2.59
C ARG A 468 86.51 6.13 -2.84
N THR A 469 85.92 4.94 -2.75
CA THR A 469 84.47 4.76 -2.94
C THR A 469 83.74 5.19 -1.69
N ASP A 470 82.81 6.12 -1.84
CA ASP A 470 81.92 6.53 -0.76
C ASP A 470 80.90 5.42 -0.49
N HIS A 471 80.81 5.00 0.77
CA HIS A 471 79.82 4.01 1.18
C HIS A 471 78.40 4.57 1.08
N ALA A 472 78.21 5.87 1.34
CA ALA A 472 76.91 6.51 1.26
C ALA A 472 76.37 6.53 -0.19
N GLU A 473 77.24 6.74 -1.17
CA GLU A 473 76.89 6.67 -2.59
C GLU A 473 76.46 5.25 -2.99
N LEU A 474 77.18 4.22 -2.53
CA LEU A 474 76.81 2.82 -2.79
C LEU A 474 75.47 2.43 -2.13
N ASP A 475 75.21 2.94 -0.92
CA ASP A 475 73.96 2.70 -0.21
C ASP A 475 72.79 3.41 -0.90
N ALA A 476 72.97 4.66 -1.32
CA ALA A 476 71.96 5.43 -2.07
C ALA A 476 71.64 4.78 -3.43
N ASP A 477 72.65 4.32 -4.17
CA ASP A 477 72.50 3.54 -5.39
C ASP A 477 71.65 2.29 -5.15
N TYR A 478 71.90 1.58 -4.04
CA TYR A 478 71.18 0.37 -3.70
C TYR A 478 69.73 0.67 -3.33
N ASP A 479 69.49 1.67 -2.49
CA ASP A 479 68.16 2.11 -2.07
C ASP A 479 67.31 2.53 -3.27
N ALA A 480 67.87 3.31 -4.19
CA ALA A 480 67.18 3.75 -5.40
C ALA A 480 66.73 2.57 -6.29
N GLY A 481 67.50 1.49 -6.34
CA GLY A 481 67.21 0.33 -7.18
C GLY A 481 66.38 -0.77 -6.51
N HIS A 482 66.39 -0.87 -5.19
CA HIS A 482 65.86 -2.05 -4.48
C HIS A 482 64.90 -1.74 -3.35
N LEU A 483 64.81 -0.50 -2.86
CA LEU A 483 63.82 -0.13 -1.85
C LEU A 483 62.50 0.21 -2.52
N LEU A 484 61.54 -0.70 -2.41
CA LEU A 484 60.17 -0.50 -2.85
C LEU A 484 59.32 -0.04 -1.66
N VAL A 485 58.25 0.71 -1.93
CA VAL A 485 57.26 1.12 -0.95
C VAL A 485 55.86 0.89 -1.48
N CYS A 486 54.92 0.65 -0.58
CA CYS A 486 53.51 0.60 -0.94
C CYS A 486 52.89 2.01 -0.87
N PRO A 487 52.38 2.58 -1.98
CA PRO A 487 51.70 3.88 -1.96
C PRO A 487 50.44 3.92 -1.08
N SER A 488 49.89 2.76 -0.72
CA SER A 488 48.64 2.69 0.07
C SER A 488 48.86 2.52 1.57
N CYS A 489 49.98 1.96 2.01
CA CYS A 489 50.23 1.74 3.44
C CYS A 489 51.61 2.23 3.90
N ALA A 490 52.40 2.82 3.01
CA ALA A 490 53.78 3.27 3.25
C ALA A 490 54.75 2.18 3.75
N LEU A 491 54.36 0.90 3.71
CA LEU A 491 55.21 -0.20 4.16
C LEU A 491 56.38 -0.39 3.17
N PRO A 492 57.64 -0.30 3.63
CA PRO A 492 58.81 -0.57 2.79
C PRO A 492 58.96 -2.07 2.53
N ARG A 493 59.61 -2.40 1.42
CA ARG A 493 59.97 -3.76 1.07
C ARG A 493 61.19 -3.75 0.15
N ASN A 494 62.12 -4.68 0.35
CA ASN A 494 63.22 -4.86 -0.59
C ASN A 494 62.72 -5.63 -1.84
N ASP A 495 63.20 -5.27 -3.02
CA ASP A 495 62.92 -6.04 -4.24
C ASP A 495 63.54 -7.44 -4.12
N ASP A 496 62.68 -8.45 -4.02
CA ASP A 496 63.07 -9.85 -3.87
C ASP A 496 63.52 -10.49 -5.19
N GLN A 497 63.52 -9.75 -6.30
CA GLN A 497 63.76 -10.34 -7.61
C GLN A 497 65.25 -10.48 -7.95
N PRO A 498 65.74 -11.71 -8.25
CA PRO A 498 67.04 -11.88 -8.88
C PRO A 498 67.01 -11.30 -10.30
N ALA A 499 68.02 -10.49 -10.63
CA ALA A 499 68.15 -9.84 -11.94
C ALA A 499 67.95 -10.85 -13.09
N GLY A 500 66.85 -10.72 -13.85
CA GLY A 500 66.64 -11.45 -15.10
C GLY A 500 65.34 -12.27 -15.25
N ARG A 501 64.44 -12.33 -14.26
CA ARG A 501 63.11 -12.99 -14.42
C ARG A 501 61.97 -11.97 -14.46
N ARG A 502 61.25 -11.89 -15.59
CA ARG A 502 59.97 -11.15 -15.70
C ARG A 502 58.86 -11.94 -15.00
N ILE A 503 58.58 -11.62 -13.74
CA ILE A 503 57.45 -12.12 -12.94
C ILE A 503 56.54 -10.92 -12.59
N PRO A 504 55.22 -11.13 -12.35
CA PRO A 504 54.23 -10.10 -11.99
C PRO A 504 54.71 -9.04 -11.01
N THR A 505 54.20 -7.82 -11.20
CA THR A 505 54.49 -6.63 -10.42
C THR A 505 54.46 -6.92 -8.91
N PRO A 506 55.50 -6.55 -8.15
CA PRO A 506 55.57 -6.87 -6.73
C PRO A 506 54.38 -6.25 -5.97
N THR A 507 53.74 -7.04 -5.11
CA THR A 507 52.58 -6.62 -4.31
C THR A 507 52.91 -6.54 -2.82
N CYS A 508 52.27 -5.60 -2.13
CA CYS A 508 52.39 -5.41 -0.70
C CYS A 508 51.75 -6.59 0.04
N ARG A 509 52.47 -7.20 0.99
CA ARG A 509 51.95 -8.30 1.81
C ARG A 509 50.82 -7.87 2.75
N CYS A 510 50.73 -6.58 3.06
CA CYS A 510 49.74 -6.03 3.99
C CYS A 510 48.40 -5.74 3.29
N CYS A 511 48.42 -4.93 2.22
CA CYS A 511 47.19 -4.49 1.54
C CYS A 511 46.98 -5.05 0.12
N GLY A 512 47.93 -5.83 -0.41
CA GLY A 512 47.89 -6.33 -1.78
C GLY A 512 48.19 -5.27 -2.87
N GLY A 513 48.40 -4.01 -2.49
CA GLY A 513 48.69 -2.92 -3.42
C GLY A 513 50.02 -3.09 -4.15
N VAL A 514 50.11 -2.49 -5.34
CA VAL A 514 51.34 -2.50 -6.15
C VAL A 514 52.46 -1.74 -5.43
N LEU A 515 53.64 -2.35 -5.36
CA LEU A 515 54.85 -1.72 -4.83
C LEU A 515 55.56 -0.94 -5.93
N VAL A 516 56.09 0.22 -5.58
CA VAL A 516 56.84 1.10 -6.49
C VAL A 516 58.19 1.44 -5.89
N PRO A 517 59.24 1.71 -6.70
CA PRO A 517 60.51 2.21 -6.19
C PRO A 517 60.31 3.45 -5.33
N LEU A 518 61.02 3.57 -4.20
CA LEU A 518 60.88 4.71 -3.29
C LEU A 518 61.12 6.06 -4.00
N VAL A 519 62.06 6.09 -4.94
CA VAL A 519 62.38 7.28 -5.73
C VAL A 519 61.30 7.66 -6.76
N GLU A 520 60.45 6.70 -7.13
CA GLU A 520 59.30 6.88 -8.04
C GLU A 520 57.98 6.94 -7.28
N ALA A 521 58.02 6.82 -5.94
CA ALA A 521 56.82 6.74 -5.14
C ALA A 521 56.04 8.05 -5.22
N PRO A 522 54.71 7.99 -5.46
CA PRO A 522 53.88 9.17 -5.22
C PRO A 522 53.96 9.55 -3.74
N GLU A 523 53.50 10.76 -3.42
CA GLU A 523 53.43 11.24 -2.04
C GLU A 523 52.80 10.17 -1.13
N LEU A 524 53.61 9.63 -0.21
CA LEU A 524 53.19 8.57 0.69
C LEU A 524 52.18 9.11 1.70
N PRO A 525 51.21 8.29 2.15
CA PRO A 525 50.28 8.73 3.17
C PRO A 525 51.06 9.10 4.44
N PRO A 526 50.66 10.17 5.16
CA PRO A 526 51.28 10.52 6.43
C PRO A 526 51.17 9.37 7.42
N PRO A 527 52.09 9.29 8.41
CA PRO A 527 52.01 8.30 9.48
C PRO A 527 50.62 8.30 10.14
N LEU A 528 50.17 7.11 10.56
CA LEU A 528 48.85 6.96 11.18
C LEU A 528 48.65 7.92 12.35
N GLU A 529 49.65 8.07 13.23
CA GLU A 529 49.60 8.98 14.37
C GLU A 529 49.39 10.45 13.96
N GLU A 530 50.01 10.89 12.87
CA GLU A 530 49.79 12.23 12.33
C GLU A 530 48.35 12.39 11.79
N SER A 531 47.87 11.40 11.04
CA SER A 531 46.48 11.38 10.57
C SER A 531 45.48 11.43 11.74
N LEU A 532 45.71 10.66 12.80
CA LEU A 532 44.85 10.64 13.99
C LEU A 532 44.84 11.98 14.72
N ARG A 533 45.98 12.66 14.85
CA ARG A 533 46.03 14.03 15.42
C ARG A 533 45.22 15.02 14.59
N ARG A 534 45.34 14.96 13.26
CA ARG A 534 44.54 15.80 12.34
C ARG A 534 43.05 15.51 12.45
N ILE A 535 42.66 14.23 12.55
CA ILE A 535 41.27 13.80 12.77
C ILE A 535 40.75 14.33 14.11
N ALA A 536 41.51 14.20 15.21
CA ALA A 536 41.09 14.70 16.52
C ALA A 536 40.87 16.23 16.54
N ALA A 537 41.76 16.98 15.89
CA ALA A 537 41.62 18.43 15.73
C ALA A 537 40.34 18.79 14.97
N ARG A 538 40.12 18.17 13.80
CA ARG A 538 38.93 18.39 12.96
C ARG A 538 37.64 17.97 13.65
N ARG A 539 37.66 16.87 14.41
CA ARG A 539 36.50 16.41 15.20
C ARG A 539 36.06 17.45 16.21
N THR A 540 37.02 18.04 16.92
CA THR A 540 36.77 19.10 17.90
C THR A 540 36.16 20.33 17.23
N GLU A 541 36.69 20.72 16.07
CA GLU A 541 36.14 21.81 15.26
C GLU A 541 34.68 21.54 14.83
N LEU A 542 34.39 20.35 14.28
CA LEU A 542 33.04 19.99 13.83
C LEU A 542 32.03 19.90 14.97
N GLN A 543 32.45 19.46 16.16
CA GLN A 543 31.60 19.42 17.35
C GLN A 543 31.29 20.82 17.89
N SER A 544 32.20 21.78 17.73
CA SER A 544 32.00 23.18 18.14
C SER A 544 31.03 23.98 17.25
N ARG A 545 30.73 23.46 16.04
CA ARG A 545 29.82 24.06 15.06
C ARG A 545 28.40 23.48 15.12
N ARG A 546 28.11 22.60 16.07
CA ARG A 546 26.76 22.14 16.43
C ARG A 546 26.12 23.14 17.37
#